data_AF-A0A2E7V1P0-F1
#
_entry.id   AF-A0A2E7V1P0-F1
#
_cell.length_a   1.000
_cell.length_b   1.000
_cell.length_c   1.000
_cell.angle_alpha   90.00
_cell.angle_beta   90.00
_cell.angle_gamma   90.00
#
_symmetry.space_group_name_H-M   'P 1'
#
loop_
_entity.id
_entity.type
_entity.pdbx_description
1 polymer ?
#
loop_
_entity_poly.entity_id
_entity_poly.type
_entity_poly.pdbx_seq_one_letter_code
_entity_poly.pdbx_strand_id
1 'polypeptide(L)'
;MGTPEEHHELGPSTLKYVEICAGYRSSNETNIYAEEGTKLHLAAETGDLDGLDEEQIRAVVACLDYIKPMEDEADRVEKELRVVIRHGDA
;
A
#
# COMPACT_ATOMS: atom_id res chain seq x y z
N MET A 1 -21.04 -5.78 -3.33
CA MET A 1 -19.68 -5.65 -3.88
C MET A 1 -19.87 -5.24 -5.32
N GLY A 2 -19.57 -3.98 -5.65
CA GLY A 2 -19.78 -3.47 -7.01
C GLY A 2 -18.83 -4.12 -8.00
N THR A 3 -19.29 -4.31 -9.23
CA THR A 3 -18.46 -4.88 -10.30
C THR A 3 -17.41 -3.86 -10.76
N PRO A 4 -16.27 -4.28 -11.37
CA PRO A 4 -15.24 -3.36 -11.87
C PRO A 4 -15.75 -2.29 -12.85
N GLU A 5 -16.93 -2.48 -13.41
CA GLU A 5 -17.61 -1.58 -14.34
C GLU A 5 -18.42 -0.46 -13.63
N GLU A 6 -18.57 -0.51 -12.30
CA GLU A 6 -19.27 0.50 -11.49
C GLU A 6 -18.29 1.55 -10.88
N HIS A 7 -17.10 1.69 -11.45
CA HIS A 7 -16.22 2.80 -11.09
C HIS A 7 -16.64 4.07 -11.83
N HIS A 8 -16.87 5.14 -11.07
CA HIS A 8 -17.08 6.47 -11.62
C HIS A 8 -15.88 6.89 -12.49
N GLU A 9 -16.11 7.60 -13.60
CA GLU A 9 -15.07 7.99 -14.58
C GLU A 9 -13.89 8.73 -13.95
N LEU A 10 -14.13 9.42 -12.83
CA LEU A 10 -13.10 10.12 -12.07
C LEU A 10 -12.60 9.23 -10.93
N GLY A 11 -11.31 8.86 -11.02
CA GLY A 11 -10.60 8.22 -9.92
C GLY A 11 -10.42 9.14 -8.70
N PRO A 12 -10.04 8.60 -7.53
CA PRO A 12 -9.90 9.37 -6.29
C PRO A 12 -8.92 10.55 -6.41
N SER A 13 -7.82 10.37 -7.14
CA SER A 13 -6.85 11.43 -7.40
C SER A 13 -7.43 12.56 -8.25
N THR A 14 -8.20 12.22 -9.30
CA THR A 14 -8.86 13.20 -10.17
C THR A 14 -9.93 13.99 -9.43
N LEU A 15 -10.69 13.37 -8.53
CA LEU A 15 -11.69 14.06 -7.70
C LEU A 15 -11.07 15.16 -6.84
N LYS A 16 -9.88 14.92 -6.26
CA LYS A 16 -9.15 15.93 -5.49
C LYS A 16 -8.77 17.15 -6.35
N TYR A 17 -8.37 16.94 -7.60
CA TYR A 17 -8.04 18.04 -8.50
C TYR A 17 -9.27 18.80 -8.99
N VAL A 18 -10.39 18.10 -9.23
CA VAL A 18 -11.67 18.72 -9.62
C VAL A 18 -12.26 19.55 -8.49
N GLU A 19 -12.09 19.14 -7.23
CA GLU A 19 -12.48 19.93 -6.06
C GLU A 19 -11.75 21.29 -6.01
N ILE A 20 -10.48 21.31 -6.38
CA ILE A 20 -9.68 22.55 -6.43
C ILE A 20 -10.04 23.39 -7.66
N CYS A 21 -10.21 22.75 -8.82
CA CYS A 21 -10.52 23.40 -10.08
C CYS A 21 -11.54 22.57 -10.86
N ALA A 22 -12.78 23.05 -10.94
CA ALA A 22 -13.86 22.38 -11.67
C ALA A 22 -13.57 22.19 -13.17
N GLY A 23 -12.66 22.98 -13.74
CA GLY A 23 -12.20 22.86 -15.13
C GLY A 23 -11.03 21.90 -15.33
N TYR A 24 -10.52 21.25 -14.28
CA TYR A 24 -9.39 20.34 -14.37
C TYR A 24 -9.71 19.15 -15.27
N ARG A 25 -8.79 18.86 -16.20
CA ARG A 25 -8.79 17.64 -17.00
C ARG A 25 -7.38 17.06 -16.95
N SER A 26 -7.28 15.78 -16.62
CA SER A 26 -5.99 15.08 -16.66
C SER A 26 -5.51 14.99 -18.11
N SER A 27 -4.26 15.40 -18.36
CA SER A 27 -3.56 15.03 -19.58
C SER A 27 -2.94 13.64 -19.40
N ASN A 28 -2.72 12.92 -20.50
CA ASN A 28 -1.95 11.67 -20.50
C ASN A 28 -0.44 11.92 -20.52
N GLU A 29 -0.01 13.15 -20.21
CA GLU A 29 1.39 13.51 -20.19
C GLU A 29 2.00 13.08 -18.86
N THR A 30 3.15 12.44 -18.95
CA THR A 30 3.93 12.04 -17.79
C THR A 30 5.10 13.00 -17.59
N ASN A 31 5.63 12.95 -16.38
CA ASN A 31 6.72 13.77 -15.90
C ASN A 31 7.79 12.83 -15.33
N ILE A 32 9.07 13.17 -15.49
CA ILE A 32 10.21 12.42 -14.92
C ILE A 32 10.01 12.08 -13.43
N TYR A 33 9.42 12.97 -12.63
CA TYR A 33 9.18 12.75 -11.21
C TYR A 33 8.03 11.77 -10.96
N ALA A 34 7.03 11.74 -11.84
CA ALA A 34 5.93 10.79 -11.76
C ALA A 34 6.39 9.37 -12.18
N GLU A 35 7.25 9.28 -13.19
CA GLU A 35 7.88 8.02 -13.60
C GLU A 35 8.80 7.48 -12.51
N GLU A 36 9.62 8.36 -11.91
CA GLU A 36 10.46 8.00 -10.77
C GLU A 36 9.63 7.48 -9.59
N GLY A 37 8.58 8.19 -9.21
CA GLY A 37 7.66 7.72 -8.16
C GLY A 37 7.04 6.36 -8.47
N THR A 38 6.63 6.14 -9.73
CA THR A 38 6.09 4.85 -10.18
C THR A 38 7.11 3.73 -10.01
N LYS A 39 8.38 3.99 -10.35
CA LYS A 39 9.47 3.02 -10.20
C LYS A 39 9.75 2.67 -8.74
N LEU A 40 9.72 3.66 -7.85
CA LEU A 40 9.90 3.44 -6.41
C LEU A 40 8.76 2.64 -5.80
N HIS A 41 7.50 2.92 -6.20
CA HIS A 41 6.34 2.14 -5.77
C HIS A 41 6.45 0.68 -6.21
N LEU A 42 6.81 0.43 -7.48
CA LEU A 42 6.99 -0.92 -7.98
C LEU A 42 8.05 -1.69 -7.19
N ALA A 43 9.18 -1.04 -6.87
CA ALA A 43 10.24 -1.64 -6.08
C ALA A 43 9.79 -1.97 -4.65
N ALA A 44 9.01 -1.08 -4.02
CA ALA A 44 8.45 -1.32 -2.69
C ALA A 44 7.43 -2.47 -2.68
N GLU A 45 6.58 -2.58 -3.73
CA GLU A 45 5.55 -3.61 -3.82
C GLU A 45 6.11 -5.00 -4.15
N THR A 46 7.18 -5.06 -4.95
CA THR A 46 7.76 -6.33 -5.43
C THR A 46 8.98 -6.79 -4.63
N GLY A 47 9.61 -5.88 -3.89
CA GLY A 47 10.90 -6.12 -3.23
C GLY A 47 12.09 -6.14 -4.20
N ASP A 48 11.87 -5.84 -5.49
CA ASP A 48 12.94 -5.78 -6.49
C ASP A 48 13.54 -4.36 -6.54
N LEU A 49 14.81 -4.26 -6.17
CA LEU A 49 15.56 -3.00 -6.14
C LEU A 49 16.38 -2.77 -7.43
N ASP A 50 16.26 -3.67 -8.41
CA ASP A 50 17.06 -3.61 -9.63
C ASP A 50 16.77 -2.33 -10.43
N GLY A 51 17.85 -1.70 -10.89
CA GLY A 51 17.81 -0.50 -11.71
C GLY A 51 17.57 0.80 -10.94
N LEU A 52 17.40 0.78 -9.62
CA LEU A 52 17.39 1.99 -8.78
C LEU A 52 18.82 2.48 -8.47
N ASP A 53 18.96 3.78 -8.24
CA ASP A 53 20.20 4.34 -7.71
C ASP A 53 20.28 4.23 -6.17
N GLU A 54 21.42 4.61 -5.59
CA GLU A 54 21.67 4.50 -4.14
C GLU A 54 20.75 5.37 -3.27
N GLU A 55 20.29 6.52 -3.78
CA GLU A 55 19.37 7.38 -3.05
C GLU A 55 17.97 6.77 -3.04
N GLN A 56 17.52 6.32 -4.21
CA GLN A 56 16.26 5.64 -4.43
C GLN A 56 16.15 4.36 -3.60
N ILE A 57 17.21 3.54 -3.57
CA ILE A 57 17.27 2.33 -2.73
C ILE A 57 17.11 2.69 -1.25
N ARG A 58 17.84 3.71 -0.77
CA ARG A 58 17.74 4.13 0.64
C ARG A 58 16.33 4.61 0.99
N ALA A 59 15.66 5.31 0.08
CA ALA A 59 14.27 5.75 0.27
C ALA A 59 13.31 4.56 0.38
N VAL A 60 13.38 3.60 -0.56
CA VAL A 60 12.53 2.40 -0.56
C VAL A 60 12.75 1.57 0.70
N VAL A 61 14.02 1.30 1.06
CA VAL A 61 14.37 0.52 2.25
C VAL A 61 13.85 1.20 3.52
N ALA A 62 13.99 2.52 3.66
CA ALA A 62 13.47 3.24 4.82
C ALA A 62 11.94 3.12 4.97
N CYS A 63 11.21 3.12 3.85
CA CYS A 63 9.76 2.91 3.87
C CYS A 63 9.40 1.47 4.26
N LEU A 64 10.09 0.47 3.70
CA LEU A 64 9.85 -0.94 4.03
C LEU A 64 10.19 -1.24 5.49
N ASP A 65 11.31 -0.71 5.99
CA ASP A 65 11.72 -0.87 7.40
C ASP A 65 10.70 -0.27 8.37
N TYR A 66 10.03 0.82 7.98
CA TYR A 66 8.95 1.41 8.77
C TYR A 66 7.69 0.53 8.83
N ILE A 67 7.34 -0.12 7.72
CA ILE A 67 6.12 -0.94 7.59
C ILE A 67 6.31 -2.32 8.23
N LYS A 68 7.49 -2.92 8.09
CA LYS A 68 7.81 -4.26 8.56
C LYS A 68 7.33 -4.61 9.98
N PRO A 69 7.56 -3.80 11.04
CA PRO A 69 7.08 -4.15 12.37
C PRO A 69 5.54 -4.16 12.48
N MET A 70 4.83 -3.41 11.63
CA MET A 70 3.36 -3.44 11.58
C MET A 70 2.86 -4.71 10.90
N GLU A 71 3.52 -5.13 9.82
CA GLU A 71 3.22 -6.40 9.15
C GLU A 71 3.53 -7.60 10.05
N ASP A 72 4.69 -7.59 10.71
CA ASP A 72 5.08 -8.63 11.67
C ASP A 72 4.05 -8.79 12.81
N GLU A 73 3.48 -7.68 13.29
CA GLU A 73 2.41 -7.69 14.29
C GLU A 73 1.09 -8.20 13.72
N ALA A 74 0.72 -7.78 12.51
CA ALA A 74 -0.51 -8.21 11.84
C ALA A 74 -0.49 -9.72 11.53
N ASP A 75 0.68 -10.26 11.20
CA ASP A 75 0.91 -11.68 10.93
C ASP A 75 1.07 -12.52 12.20
N ARG A 76 1.03 -11.90 13.39
CA ARG A 76 1.17 -12.63 14.66
C ARG A 76 -0.01 -13.58 14.88
N VAL A 77 0.26 -14.88 14.75
CA VAL A 77 -0.72 -15.94 15.01
C VAL A 77 -0.82 -16.23 16.50
N GLU A 78 -1.87 -15.71 17.14
CA GLU A 78 -2.22 -16.06 18.52
C GLU A 78 -2.89 -17.43 18.58
N LYS A 79 -2.26 -18.39 19.26
CA LYS A 79 -2.83 -19.73 19.47
C LYS A 79 -3.51 -19.78 20.84
N GLU A 80 -4.83 -19.73 20.86
CA GLU A 80 -5.60 -19.95 22.09
C GLU A 80 -5.60 -21.44 22.50
N LEU A 81 -5.16 -21.73 23.72
CA LEU A 81 -5.24 -23.07 24.31
C LEU A 81 -6.54 -23.18 25.13
N ARG A 82 -7.54 -23.90 24.59
CA ARG A 82 -8.75 -24.24 25.36
C ARG A 82 -8.47 -25.40 26.31
N VAL A 83 -8.54 -25.13 27.62
CA VAL A 83 -8.44 -26.16 28.67
C VAL A 83 -9.84 -26.48 29.21
N VAL A 84 -10.18 -27.77 29.25
CA VAL A 84 -11.40 -28.26 29.88
C VAL A 84 -11.15 -28.46 31.37
N ILE A 85 -11.70 -27.58 32.21
CA ILE A 85 -11.61 -27.71 33.67
C ILE A 85 -12.61 -28.78 34.13
N ARG A 86 -12.11 -29.97 34.45
CA ARG A 86 -12.92 -30.99 35.14
C ARG A 86 -13.01 -30.62 36.62
N HIS A 87 -14.19 -30.20 37.04
CA HIS A 87 -14.51 -30.01 38.44
C HIS A 87 -14.66 -31.41 39.03
N GLY A 88 -13.89 -31.75 40.05
CA GLY A 88 -13.93 -33.09 40.65
C GLY A 88 -15.34 -33.39 41.16
N ASP A 89 -15.89 -34.53 40.76
CA ASP A 89 -17.15 -35.05 41.30
C ASP A 89 -16.95 -35.34 42.81
N ALA A 90 -17.83 -34.75 43.62
CA ALA A 90 -17.89 -34.90 45.07
C ALA A 90 -18.53 -36.22 45.49
#